data_AF-A0A8D9DU61-F1
#
_entry.id   AF-A0A8D9DU61-F1
#
_cell.length_a   1.000
_cell.length_b   1.000
_cell.length_c   1.000
_cell.angle_alpha   90.00
_cell.angle_beta   90.00
_cell.angle_gamma   90.00
#
_symmetry.space_group_name_H-M   'P 1'
#
loop_
_entity.id
_entity.type
_entity.pdbx_description
1 polymer ?
#
loop_
_entity_poly.entity_id
_entity_poly.type
_entity_poly.pdbx_seq_one_letter_code
_entity_poly.pdbx_strand_id
1 'polypeptide(L)'
;NPYPCIQEPEELENQFSVSNSFWFTIGSLMQQGSEIAPIAVSTRMVAGIWWFFPLIMVSSYTANLAAFLTTQTPDSPFSDVEGLQAQSAIKYGAKAEGSTQNFFKESKNEIYQRMWNYMEANYQDVMLKTNEEGVNRVNNNEDYAFLMESSSIQYEVERKCNLTQVGDLLDSKGYGDTLSYLPKFT
;
A
#
# COMPACT_ATOMS: atom_id res chain seq x y z
N ASN A 1 41.59 -17.73 -28.86
CA ASN A 1 42.64 -18.77 -28.83
C ASN A 1 42.89 -19.29 -30.25
N PRO A 2 43.99 -18.91 -30.92
CA PRO A 2 44.29 -19.39 -32.27
C PRO A 2 44.64 -20.88 -32.34
N TYR A 3 45.00 -21.52 -31.21
CA TYR A 3 45.38 -22.94 -31.15
C TYR A 3 44.78 -23.63 -29.90
N PRO A 4 43.57 -24.20 -30.00
CA PRO A 4 42.87 -24.83 -28.87
C PRO A 4 43.45 -26.18 -28.42
N CYS A 5 44.51 -26.70 -29.05
CA CYS A 5 45.01 -28.06 -28.85
C CYS A 5 46.28 -28.18 -28.00
N ILE A 6 46.85 -27.08 -27.49
CA ILE A 6 48.04 -27.09 -26.64
C ILE A 6 47.58 -26.76 -25.22
N GLN A 7 47.60 -27.75 -24.33
CA GLN A 7 47.15 -27.59 -22.94
C GLN A 7 48.11 -26.72 -22.10
N GLU A 8 49.39 -26.67 -22.48
CA GLU A 8 50.44 -25.83 -21.87
C GLU A 8 51.31 -25.17 -22.97
N PRO A 9 50.96 -23.95 -23.42
CA PRO A 9 51.83 -23.20 -24.33
C PRO A 9 53.07 -22.68 -23.58
N GLU A 10 54.24 -22.78 -24.22
CA GLU A 10 55.55 -22.36 -23.68
C GLU A 10 55.62 -20.84 -23.41
N GLU A 11 54.78 -20.07 -24.11
CA GLU A 11 54.61 -18.62 -23.97
C GLU A 11 53.11 -18.29 -23.92
N LEU A 12 52.67 -17.52 -22.91
CA LEU A 12 51.28 -17.06 -22.80
C LEU A 12 51.11 -15.69 -23.48
N GLU A 13 50.51 -15.70 -24.67
CA GLU A 13 50.20 -14.46 -25.40
C GLU A 13 49.03 -13.71 -24.76
N ASN A 14 49.21 -12.40 -24.56
CA ASN A 14 48.20 -11.54 -23.96
C ASN A 14 47.00 -11.32 -24.91
N GLN A 15 45.82 -11.85 -24.54
CA GLN A 15 44.57 -11.67 -25.31
C GLN A 15 43.80 -10.38 -24.94
N PHE A 16 44.29 -9.59 -23.97
CA PHE A 16 43.71 -8.31 -23.60
C PHE A 16 44.19 -7.16 -24.51
N SER A 17 43.49 -6.98 -25.63
CA SER A 17 43.43 -5.69 -26.33
C SER A 17 42.48 -4.74 -25.58
N VAL A 18 42.61 -3.41 -25.76
CA VAL A 18 41.74 -2.39 -25.11
C VAL A 18 40.25 -2.70 -25.32
N SER A 19 39.87 -3.14 -26.52
CA SER A 19 38.49 -3.53 -26.84
C SER A 19 38.05 -4.79 -26.07
N ASN A 20 38.95 -5.75 -25.88
CA ASN A 20 38.67 -6.99 -25.15
C ASN A 20 38.62 -6.74 -23.64
N SER A 21 39.45 -5.82 -23.12
CA SER A 21 39.38 -5.35 -21.73
C SER A 21 38.04 -4.69 -21.43
N PHE A 22 37.56 -3.82 -22.32
CA PHE A 22 36.26 -3.18 -22.17
C PHE A 22 35.11 -4.20 -22.21
N TRP A 23 35.18 -5.17 -23.12
CA TRP A 23 34.21 -6.27 -23.19
C TRP A 23 34.22 -7.14 -21.92
N PHE A 24 35.40 -7.44 -21.37
CA PHE A 24 35.57 -8.13 -20.10
C PHE A 24 34.93 -7.35 -18.94
N THR A 25 35.15 -6.03 -18.87
CA THR A 25 34.56 -5.15 -17.86
C THR A 25 33.03 -5.15 -17.95
N ILE A 26 32.46 -5.03 -19.16
CA ILE A 26 31.00 -5.07 -19.34
C ILE A 26 30.42 -6.46 -19.01
N GLY A 27 31.04 -7.54 -19.48
CA GLY A 27 30.59 -8.90 -19.19
C GLY A 27 30.63 -9.24 -17.69
N SER A 28 31.63 -8.72 -16.97
CA SER A 28 31.72 -8.84 -15.51
C SER A 28 30.67 -8.01 -14.76
N LEU A 29 30.31 -6.82 -15.28
CA LEU A 29 29.23 -5.99 -14.73
C LEU A 29 27.86 -6.67 -14.91
N MET A 30 27.63 -7.30 -16.06
CA MET A 30 26.39 -8.01 -16.38
C MET A 30 26.32 -9.42 -15.78
N GLN A 31 27.32 -9.86 -15.01
CA GLN A 31 27.43 -11.23 -14.45
C GLN A 31 27.33 -12.37 -15.47
N GLN A 32 27.53 -12.10 -16.76
CA GLN A 32 27.46 -13.11 -17.84
C GLN A 32 28.76 -13.89 -17.98
N GLY A 33 29.84 -13.42 -17.34
CA GLY A 33 31.17 -13.99 -17.50
C GLY A 33 31.78 -13.64 -18.86
N SER A 34 33.07 -13.93 -19.02
CA SER A 34 33.80 -13.74 -20.27
C SER A 34 34.67 -14.96 -20.51
N GLU A 35 34.75 -15.42 -21.76
CA GLU A 35 35.64 -16.53 -22.17
C GLU A 35 37.14 -16.15 -22.07
N ILE A 36 37.44 -14.86 -21.93
CA ILE A 36 38.80 -14.32 -21.80
C ILE A 36 39.13 -14.21 -20.30
N ALA A 37 40.18 -14.91 -19.86
CA ALA A 37 40.63 -14.91 -18.47
C ALA A 37 42.03 -14.28 -18.33
N PRO A 38 42.27 -13.43 -17.31
CA PRO A 38 43.60 -12.89 -17.03
C PRO A 38 44.57 -13.99 -16.60
N ILE A 39 45.72 -14.01 -17.27
CA ILE A 39 46.75 -15.03 -17.09
C ILE A 39 47.71 -14.63 -15.95
N ALA A 40 48.13 -13.36 -15.89
CA ALA A 40 49.11 -12.88 -14.91
C ALA A 40 48.50 -12.68 -13.51
N VAL A 41 49.30 -12.94 -12.47
CA VAL A 41 48.86 -12.85 -11.06
C VAL A 41 48.39 -11.44 -10.70
N SER A 42 49.08 -10.40 -11.16
CA SER A 42 48.69 -9.00 -10.94
C SER A 42 47.32 -8.68 -11.55
N THR A 43 47.05 -9.14 -12.79
CA THR A 43 45.76 -8.93 -13.46
C THR A 43 44.61 -9.71 -12.81
N ARG A 44 44.90 -10.87 -12.18
CA ARG A 44 43.90 -11.62 -11.40
C ARG A 44 43.52 -10.91 -10.11
N MET A 45 44.47 -10.28 -9.41
CA MET A 45 44.15 -9.48 -8.22
C MET A 45 43.26 -8.27 -8.58
N VAL A 46 43.56 -7.57 -9.67
CA VAL A 46 42.73 -6.45 -10.15
C VAL A 46 41.34 -6.92 -10.57
N ALA A 47 41.23 -8.04 -11.31
CA ALA A 47 39.94 -8.61 -11.69
C ALA A 47 39.13 -9.08 -10.46
N GLY A 48 39.78 -9.61 -9.43
CA GLY A 48 39.15 -10.01 -8.17
C GLY A 48 38.56 -8.82 -7.42
N ILE A 49 39.34 -7.73 -7.26
CA ILE A 49 38.86 -6.48 -6.66
C ILE A 49 37.72 -5.89 -7.50
N TRP A 50 37.88 -5.88 -8.83
CA TRP A 50 36.84 -5.43 -9.74
C TRP A 50 35.56 -6.25 -9.59
N TRP A 51 35.63 -7.56 -9.35
CA TRP A 51 34.46 -8.41 -9.15
C TRP A 51 33.64 -8.06 -7.90
N PHE A 52 34.27 -7.52 -6.86
CA PHE A 52 33.55 -7.04 -5.68
C PHE A 52 32.67 -5.83 -5.98
N PHE A 53 33.05 -4.98 -6.93
CA PHE A 53 32.27 -3.79 -7.31
C PHE A 53 30.87 -4.09 -7.86
N PRO A 54 30.70 -4.91 -8.94
CA PRO A 54 29.39 -5.26 -9.46
C PRO A 54 28.62 -6.17 -8.48
N LEU A 55 29.29 -6.98 -7.65
CA LEU A 55 28.63 -7.75 -6.59
C LEU A 55 27.92 -6.84 -5.58
N ILE A 56 28.59 -5.79 -5.11
CA ILE A 56 28.00 -4.81 -4.19
C ILE A 56 26.89 -4.03 -4.91
N MET A 57 27.14 -3.56 -6.14
CA MET A 57 26.17 -2.79 -6.92
C MET A 57 24.86 -3.57 -7.14
N VAL A 58 24.96 -4.81 -7.65
CA VAL A 58 23.78 -5.65 -7.91
C VAL A 58 23.06 -5.99 -6.61
N SER A 59 23.79 -6.28 -5.53
CA SER A 59 23.18 -6.58 -4.22
C SER A 59 22.39 -5.39 -3.66
N SER A 60 22.91 -4.16 -3.78
CA SER A 60 22.17 -2.96 -3.35
C SER A 60 20.95 -2.69 -4.24
N TYR A 61 21.08 -2.90 -5.55
CA TYR A 61 19.96 -2.74 -6.47
C TYR A 61 18.85 -3.77 -6.21
N THR A 62 19.21 -5.05 -6.04
CA THR A 62 18.24 -6.12 -5.75
C THR A 62 17.57 -5.92 -4.39
N ALA A 63 18.29 -5.41 -3.39
CA ALA A 63 17.71 -5.08 -2.08
C ALA A 63 16.69 -3.93 -2.17
N ASN A 64 17.02 -2.84 -2.87
CA ASN A 64 16.10 -1.71 -3.03
C ASN A 64 14.87 -2.10 -3.87
N LEU A 65 15.07 -2.89 -4.93
CA LEU A 65 13.98 -3.42 -5.74
C LEU A 65 13.07 -4.35 -4.94
N ALA A 66 13.65 -5.27 -4.15
CA ALA A 66 12.88 -6.16 -3.29
C ALA A 66 12.08 -5.38 -2.25
N ALA A 67 12.67 -4.36 -1.61
CA ALA A 67 11.98 -3.48 -0.69
C ALA A 67 10.76 -2.84 -1.36
N PHE A 68 10.95 -2.25 -2.55
CA PHE A 68 9.86 -1.64 -3.32
C PHE A 68 8.75 -2.65 -3.70
N LEU A 69 9.10 -3.86 -4.11
CA LEU A 69 8.13 -4.90 -4.47
C LEU A 69 7.35 -5.44 -3.27
N THR A 70 7.94 -5.42 -2.08
CA THR A 70 7.27 -5.84 -0.84
C THR A 70 6.42 -4.74 -0.21
N THR A 71 6.71 -3.47 -0.50
CA THR A 71 5.89 -2.37 -0.02
C THR A 71 4.63 -2.25 -0.87
N GLN A 72 3.53 -2.80 -0.36
CA GLN A 72 2.18 -2.47 -0.80
C GLN A 72 1.58 -1.54 0.23
N THR A 73 1.73 -0.23 0.05
CA THR A 73 0.93 0.73 0.82
C THR A 73 -0.43 0.80 0.15
N PRO A 74 -1.53 0.44 0.84
CA PRO A 74 -2.86 0.74 0.32
C PRO A 74 -2.99 2.27 0.26
N ASP A 75 -2.96 2.83 -0.95
CA ASP A 75 -3.26 4.24 -1.16
C ASP A 75 -4.75 4.43 -0.88
N SER A 76 -5.08 4.87 0.34
CA SER A 76 -6.42 5.32 0.67
C SER A 76 -6.65 6.68 -0.01
N PRO A 77 -7.73 6.86 -0.78
CA PRO A 77 -8.01 8.12 -1.48
C PRO A 77 -8.26 9.31 -0.52
N PHE A 78 -8.50 9.05 0.76
CA PHE A 78 -8.68 10.06 1.80
C PHE A 78 -8.18 9.55 3.16
N SER A 79 -7.67 10.45 3.99
CA SER A 79 -7.25 10.16 5.36
C SER A 79 -8.18 10.74 6.41
N ASP A 80 -8.98 11.75 6.04
CA ASP A 80 -9.81 12.51 6.96
C ASP A 80 -11.15 12.92 6.31
N VAL A 81 -12.11 13.29 7.15
CA VAL A 81 -13.47 13.67 6.74
C VAL A 81 -13.48 14.92 5.87
N GLU A 82 -12.54 15.84 6.09
CA GLU A 82 -12.32 17.01 5.22
C GLU A 82 -11.94 16.59 3.79
N GLY A 83 -11.06 15.60 3.66
CA GLY A 83 -10.68 15.02 2.37
C GLY A 83 -11.85 14.31 1.70
N LEU A 84 -12.68 13.61 2.47
CA LEU A 84 -13.90 12.97 1.97
C LEU A 84 -14.94 13.98 1.49
N GLN A 85 -15.09 15.12 2.18
CA GLN A 85 -16.03 16.17 1.79
C GLN A 85 -15.57 16.92 0.54
N ALA A 86 -14.25 17.14 0.39
CA ALA A 86 -13.67 17.88 -0.73
C ALA A 86 -13.80 17.15 -2.07
N GLN A 87 -13.82 15.81 -2.04
CA GLN A 87 -14.00 14.98 -3.23
C GLN A 87 -15.48 14.61 -3.45
N SER A 88 -15.88 14.47 -4.72
CA SER A 88 -17.23 14.02 -5.09
C SER A 88 -17.27 12.62 -5.71
N ALA A 89 -16.12 11.94 -5.79
CA ALA A 89 -16.02 10.59 -6.37
C ALA A 89 -16.63 9.53 -5.46
N ILE A 90 -16.41 9.66 -4.14
CA ILE A 90 -16.89 8.71 -3.14
C ILE A 90 -18.13 9.27 -2.49
N LYS A 91 -19.25 8.56 -2.65
CA LYS A 91 -20.50 8.90 -1.96
C LYS A 91 -20.38 8.54 -0.49
N TYR A 92 -21.11 9.23 0.38
CA TYR A 92 -21.13 8.87 1.80
C TYR A 92 -22.53 8.98 2.37
N GLY A 93 -22.82 8.14 3.35
CA GLY A 93 -24.11 8.12 4.01
C GLY A 93 -24.09 7.38 5.33
N ALA A 94 -25.24 7.36 5.99
CA ALA A 94 -25.43 6.73 7.29
C ALA A 94 -26.71 5.90 7.30
N LYS A 95 -26.95 5.22 8.42
CA LYS A 95 -28.25 4.57 8.67
C LYS A 95 -29.36 5.63 8.77
N ALA A 96 -30.42 5.45 7.99
CA ALA A 96 -31.64 6.22 8.03
C ALA A 96 -32.30 6.11 9.42
N GLU A 97 -32.78 7.25 9.91
CA GLU A 97 -33.35 7.43 11.25
C GLU A 97 -32.41 7.02 12.40
N GLY A 98 -31.10 6.99 12.12
CA GLY A 98 -30.06 6.65 13.10
C GLY A 98 -29.60 7.83 13.96
N SER A 99 -28.93 7.52 15.08
CA SER A 99 -28.27 8.51 15.93
C SER A 99 -27.19 9.31 15.20
N THR A 100 -26.52 8.68 14.22
CA THR A 100 -25.52 9.31 13.35
C THR A 100 -26.16 10.35 12.43
N GLN A 101 -27.35 10.07 11.89
CA GLN A 101 -28.09 11.04 11.06
C GLN A 101 -28.43 12.30 11.88
N ASN A 102 -28.97 12.12 13.08
CA ASN A 102 -29.33 13.22 13.96
C ASN A 102 -28.10 14.04 14.38
N PHE A 103 -26.94 13.39 14.57
CA PHE A 103 -25.68 14.08 14.84
C PHE A 103 -25.32 15.06 13.73
N PHE A 104 -25.35 14.63 12.47
CA PHE A 104 -25.04 15.52 11.34
C PHE A 104 -26.06 16.65 11.18
N LYS A 105 -27.34 16.38 11.47
CA LYS A 105 -28.42 17.38 11.42
C LYS A 105 -28.29 18.45 12.52
N GLU A 106 -27.90 18.07 13.73
CA GLU A 106 -27.80 18.99 14.88
C GLU A 106 -26.41 19.64 15.01
N SER A 107 -25.44 19.20 14.21
CA SER A 107 -24.08 19.68 14.30
C SER A 107 -23.95 21.17 13.95
N LYS A 108 -23.08 21.86 14.68
CA LYS A 108 -22.74 23.29 14.45
C LYS A 108 -21.48 23.49 13.61
N ASN A 109 -20.75 22.42 13.29
CA ASN A 109 -19.55 22.51 12.47
C ASN A 109 -19.94 22.67 10.99
N GLU A 110 -19.34 23.65 10.30
CA GLU A 110 -19.61 23.93 8.89
C GLU A 110 -19.37 22.71 7.99
N ILE A 111 -18.35 21.89 8.27
CA ILE A 111 -18.01 20.70 7.49
C ILE A 111 -19.14 19.67 7.60
N TYR A 112 -19.59 19.38 8.82
CA TYR A 112 -20.66 18.42 9.09
C TYR A 112 -22.02 18.90 8.55
N GLN A 113 -22.29 20.20 8.57
CA GLN A 113 -23.49 20.75 7.95
C GLN A 113 -23.47 20.63 6.41
N ARG A 114 -22.32 20.83 5.77
CA ARG A 114 -22.18 20.58 4.33
C ARG A 114 -22.39 19.11 3.98
N MET A 115 -21.83 18.20 4.78
CA MET A 115 -22.06 16.77 4.62
C MET A 115 -23.54 16.40 4.81
N TRP A 116 -24.21 16.99 5.82
CA TRP A 116 -25.64 16.82 6.02
C TRP A 116 -26.45 17.26 4.80
N ASN A 117 -26.18 18.46 4.27
CA ASN A 117 -26.89 18.98 3.10
C ASN A 117 -26.74 18.06 1.87
N TYR A 118 -25.56 17.45 1.69
CA TYR A 118 -25.33 16.46 0.64
C TYR A 118 -26.13 15.17 0.88
N MET A 119 -26.14 14.65 2.11
CA MET A 119 -26.90 13.45 2.48
C MET A 119 -28.41 13.67 2.37
N GLU A 120 -28.90 14.86 2.74
CA GLU A 120 -30.31 15.25 2.63
C GLU A 120 -30.74 15.37 1.16
N ALA A 121 -29.91 15.98 0.30
CA ALA A 121 -30.18 16.07 -1.14
C ALA A 121 -30.23 14.70 -1.83
N ASN A 122 -29.47 13.71 -1.35
CA ASN A 122 -29.36 12.37 -1.94
C ASN A 122 -29.97 11.27 -1.07
N TYR A 123 -30.96 11.61 -0.22
CA TYR A 123 -31.46 10.76 0.85
C TYR A 123 -31.76 9.31 0.42
N GLN A 124 -32.41 9.11 -0.73
CA GLN A 124 -32.79 7.77 -1.20
C GLN A 124 -31.61 6.93 -1.71
N ASP A 125 -30.54 7.58 -2.20
CA ASP A 125 -29.37 6.87 -2.75
C ASP A 125 -28.31 6.63 -1.69
N VAL A 126 -28.06 7.56 -0.76
CA VAL A 126 -26.94 7.42 0.19
C VAL A 126 -27.36 6.91 1.57
N MET A 127 -28.61 7.08 2.00
CA MET A 127 -29.06 6.63 3.32
C MET A 127 -29.63 5.22 3.23
N LEU A 128 -29.21 4.35 4.16
CA LEU A 128 -29.55 2.93 4.15
C LEU A 128 -30.41 2.56 5.35
N LYS A 129 -31.26 1.54 5.23
CA LYS A 129 -32.21 1.20 6.31
C LYS A 129 -31.54 0.46 7.46
N THR A 130 -30.55 -0.37 7.14
CA THR A 130 -29.85 -1.21 8.12
C THR A 130 -28.34 -1.06 8.01
N ASN A 131 -27.63 -1.34 9.10
CA ASN A 131 -26.17 -1.33 9.10
C ASN A 131 -25.60 -2.44 8.21
N GLU A 132 -26.26 -3.60 8.17
CA GLU A 132 -25.83 -4.73 7.34
C GLU A 132 -25.86 -4.41 5.85
N GLU A 133 -26.89 -3.68 5.39
CA GLU A 133 -26.99 -3.19 4.01
C GLU A 133 -25.83 -2.22 3.70
N GLY A 134 -25.50 -1.32 4.65
CA GLY A 134 -24.34 -0.42 4.55
C GLY A 134 -23.02 -1.14 4.41
N VAL A 135 -22.78 -2.12 5.28
CA VAL A 135 -21.55 -2.92 5.23
C VAL A 135 -21.44 -3.72 3.93
N ASN A 136 -22.54 -4.33 3.48
CA ASN A 136 -22.56 -5.09 2.24
C ASN A 136 -22.32 -4.20 1.02
N ARG A 137 -22.87 -2.98 1.03
CA ARG A 137 -22.64 -2.00 -0.05
C ARG A 137 -21.19 -1.58 -0.15
N VAL A 138 -20.55 -1.26 0.97
CA VAL A 138 -19.11 -0.92 1.01
C VAL A 138 -18.27 -2.12 0.55
N ASN A 139 -18.59 -3.33 1.01
CA ASN A 139 -17.85 -4.55 0.65
C ASN A 139 -18.03 -4.93 -0.84
N ASN A 140 -19.11 -4.53 -1.48
CA ASN A 140 -19.36 -4.78 -2.91
C ASN A 140 -18.63 -3.78 -3.84
N ASN A 141 -17.68 -2.99 -3.32
CA ASN A 141 -16.87 -2.03 -4.08
C ASN A 141 -17.69 -0.98 -4.84
N GLU A 142 -18.77 -0.49 -4.23
CA GLU A 142 -19.28 0.82 -4.63
C GLU A 142 -18.37 1.87 -3.98
N ASP A 143 -17.98 2.91 -4.73
CA ASP A 143 -17.26 4.09 -4.22
C ASP A 143 -18.15 4.83 -3.19
N TYR A 144 -18.32 4.21 -2.02
CA TYR A 144 -19.28 4.56 -0.99
C TYR A 144 -18.66 4.36 0.40
N ALA A 145 -18.72 5.39 1.23
CA ALA A 145 -18.30 5.37 2.62
C ALA A 145 -19.52 5.33 3.54
N PHE A 146 -19.58 4.33 4.41
CA PHE A 146 -20.68 4.17 5.36
C PHE A 146 -20.29 4.67 6.76
N LEU A 147 -21.05 5.63 7.27
CA LEU A 147 -20.85 6.24 8.58
C LEU A 147 -21.68 5.49 9.61
N MET A 148 -20.99 4.82 10.54
CA MET A 148 -21.60 4.11 11.65
C MET A 148 -20.81 4.34 12.94
N GLU A 149 -21.28 3.78 14.05
CA GLU A 149 -20.63 3.92 15.34
C GLU A 149 -19.31 3.12 15.44
N SER A 150 -18.33 3.65 16.17
CA SER A 150 -16.99 3.07 16.28
C SER A 150 -16.97 1.61 16.74
N SER A 151 -17.81 1.25 17.70
CA SER A 151 -17.95 -0.14 18.17
C SER A 151 -18.42 -1.09 17.06
N SER A 152 -19.33 -0.63 16.20
CA SER A 152 -19.84 -1.40 15.07
C SER A 152 -18.81 -1.50 13.94
N ILE A 153 -18.07 -0.41 13.66
CA ILE A 153 -16.97 -0.42 12.67
C ILE A 153 -15.91 -1.43 13.10
N GLN A 154 -15.46 -1.34 14.35
CA GLN A 154 -14.41 -2.21 14.87
C GLN A 154 -14.82 -3.68 14.79
N TYR A 155 -16.07 -3.99 15.14
CA TYR A 155 -16.61 -5.34 15.02
C TYR A 155 -16.59 -5.89 13.58
N GLU A 156 -16.95 -5.07 12.60
CA GLU A 156 -16.97 -5.51 11.19
C GLU A 156 -15.56 -5.59 10.59
N VAL A 157 -14.68 -4.64 10.90
CA VAL A 157 -13.27 -4.63 10.44
C VAL A 157 -12.49 -5.83 10.99
N GLU A 158 -12.72 -6.20 12.27
CA GLU A 158 -12.08 -7.38 12.86
C GLU A 158 -12.52 -8.70 12.20
N ARG A 159 -13.70 -8.73 11.56
CA ARG A 159 -14.27 -9.94 10.93
C ARG A 159 -14.08 -9.96 9.41
N LYS A 160 -14.02 -8.80 8.77
CA LYS A 160 -13.93 -8.62 7.31
C LYS A 160 -12.71 -7.78 6.97
N CYS A 161 -11.66 -8.45 6.49
CA CYS A 161 -10.39 -7.79 6.10
C CYS A 161 -10.50 -6.83 4.90
N ASN A 162 -11.63 -6.83 4.19
CA ASN A 162 -11.88 -5.92 3.07
C ASN A 162 -12.29 -4.52 3.53
N LEU A 163 -12.70 -4.38 4.79
CA LEU A 163 -13.16 -3.13 5.36
C LEU A 163 -12.01 -2.47 6.12
N THR A 164 -11.89 -1.16 5.95
CA THR A 164 -10.91 -0.36 6.68
C THR A 164 -11.61 0.82 7.33
N GLN A 165 -11.24 1.12 8.58
CA GLN A 165 -11.65 2.35 9.24
C GLN A 165 -10.74 3.48 8.77
N VAL A 166 -11.34 4.60 8.36
CA VAL A 166 -10.61 5.80 7.93
C VAL A 166 -11.00 6.96 8.85
N GLY A 167 -10.01 7.70 9.34
CA GLY A 167 -10.19 8.85 10.23
C GLY A 167 -10.39 8.51 11.71
N ASP A 168 -10.49 9.56 12.51
CA ASP A 168 -10.70 9.50 13.95
C ASP A 168 -12.19 9.51 14.34
N LEU A 169 -12.47 9.30 15.64
CA LEU A 169 -13.84 9.39 16.16
C LEU A 169 -14.40 10.80 15.99
N LEU A 170 -15.53 10.89 15.29
CA LEU A 170 -16.23 12.17 15.02
C LEU A 170 -17.01 12.70 16.24
N ASP A 171 -17.36 11.81 17.16
CA ASP A 171 -18.07 12.13 18.39
C ASP A 171 -17.72 11.12 19.50
N SER A 172 -17.87 11.55 20.75
CA SER A 172 -17.71 10.71 21.94
C SER A 172 -19.09 10.43 22.55
N LYS A 173 -19.78 9.42 22.02
CA LYS A 173 -21.04 8.92 22.58
C LYS A 173 -20.79 7.62 23.35
N GLY A 174 -21.59 7.39 24.40
CA GLY A 174 -21.56 6.17 25.20
C GLY A 174 -22.93 5.49 25.21
N TYR A 175 -22.93 4.15 25.23
CA TYR A 175 -24.15 3.36 25.42
C TYR A 175 -24.59 3.41 26.88
N GLY A 176 -25.88 3.68 27.10
CA GLY A 176 -26.51 3.62 28.42
C GLY A 176 -27.78 2.80 28.36
N ASP A 177 -27.95 1.88 29.30
CA ASP A 177 -29.19 1.12 29.45
C ASP A 177 -30.21 1.95 30.25
N THR A 178 -31.40 2.16 29.69
CA THR A 178 -32.51 2.81 30.40
C THR A 178 -33.49 1.76 30.91
N LEU A 179 -33.70 1.70 32.23
CA LEU A 179 -34.75 0.88 32.84
C LEU A 179 -35.98 1.75 33.14
N SER A 180 -37.16 1.32 32.68
CA SER A 180 -38.44 1.96 33.00
C SER A 180 -39.03 1.41 34.29
N TYR A 181 -39.34 2.27 35.25
CA TYR A 181 -40.04 1.90 36.50
C TYR A 181 -41.51 1.59 36.20
N LEU A 182 -41.92 0.33 36.41
CA LEU A 182 -43.33 -0.06 36.40
C LEU A 182 -43.90 0.06 37.82
N PRO A 183 -44.91 0.91 38.07
CA PRO A 183 -45.56 0.95 39.37
C PRO A 183 -46.27 -0.40 39.63
N LYS A 184 -45.96 -1.02 40.78
CA LYS A 184 -46.68 -2.21 41.23
C LYS A 184 -48.14 -1.83 41.48
N PHE A 185 -49.06 -2.42 40.71
CA PHE A 185 -50.48 -2.38 41.02
C PHE A 185 -50.67 -3.04 42.39
N THR A 186 -51.22 -2.26 43.34
CA THR A 186 -51.59 -2.72 44.69
C THR A 186 -53.02 -3.24 44.67
#